data_AF-A0A5B5VMG8-F1
#
_entry.id   AF-A0A5B5VMG8-F1
#
_cell.length_a   1.000
_cell.length_b   1.000
_cell.length_c   1.000
_cell.angle_alpha   90.00
_cell.angle_beta   90.00
_cell.angle_gamma   90.00
#
_symmetry.space_group_name_H-M   'P 1'
#
loop_
_entity.id
_entity.type
_entity.pdbx_description
1 polymer ?
#
loop_
_entity_poly.entity_id
_entity_poly.type
_entity_poly.pdbx_seq_one_letter_code
_entity_poly.pdbx_strand_id
1 'polypeptide(L)'
;MSFEVGRKFWIAATAVIVVVTLFVVGRNSLHAVKIKRQINAMTREKEYYRTKIEQDSTLLERLQYDDYLEEYARENYHMQRRGEHVYIIKE
;
A
#
# COMPACT_ATOMS: atom_id res chain seq x y z
N MET A 1 -23.05 -38.46 46.47
CA MET A 1 -23.25 -38.86 45.06
C MET A 1 -21.90 -38.83 44.38
N SER A 2 -21.22 -39.98 44.28
CA SER A 2 -19.99 -40.13 43.50
C SER A 2 -20.38 -40.26 42.04
N PHE A 3 -20.23 -39.18 41.26
CA PHE A 3 -20.34 -39.28 39.82
C PHE A 3 -19.13 -40.09 39.34
N GLU A 4 -19.31 -41.38 39.11
CA GLU A 4 -18.33 -42.18 38.38
C GLU A 4 -18.38 -41.74 36.92
N VAL A 5 -17.56 -40.73 36.61
CA VAL A 5 -17.41 -40.20 35.27
C VAL A 5 -16.72 -41.26 34.41
N GLY A 6 -17.53 -42.07 33.72
CA GLY A 6 -17.03 -43.15 32.87
C GLY A 6 -16.20 -42.63 31.68
N ARG A 7 -15.30 -43.48 31.17
CA ARG A 7 -14.41 -43.18 30.02
C ARG A 7 -15.12 -42.57 28.81
N LYS A 8 -16.39 -42.95 28.56
CA LYS A 8 -17.22 -42.43 27.46
C LYS A 8 -17.55 -40.93 27.63
N PHE A 9 -17.74 -40.45 28.86
CA PHE A 9 -17.96 -39.03 29.14
C PHE A 9 -16.71 -38.20 28.84
N TRP A 10 -15.52 -38.67 29.26
CA TRP A 10 -14.27 -37.99 28.97
C TRP A 10 -13.95 -37.92 27.47
N ILE A 11 -14.30 -38.97 26.72
CA ILE A 11 -14.20 -38.97 25.25
C ILE A 11 -15.15 -37.93 24.65
N ALA A 12 -16.41 -37.88 25.10
CA ALA A 12 -17.39 -36.91 24.61
C ALA A 12 -16.98 -35.46 24.96
N ALA A 13 -16.51 -35.21 26.19
CA ALA A 13 -16.03 -33.91 26.62
C ALA A 13 -14.84 -33.43 25.79
N THR A 14 -13.87 -34.33 25.53
CA THR A 14 -12.72 -34.02 24.68
C THR A 14 -13.15 -33.73 23.24
N ALA A 15 -14.09 -34.51 22.70
CA ALA A 15 -14.61 -34.28 21.35
C ALA A 15 -15.28 -32.90 21.21
N VAL A 16 -16.08 -32.49 22.21
CA VAL A 16 -16.69 -31.15 22.24
C VAL A 16 -15.63 -30.05 22.28
N ILE A 17 -14.61 -30.20 23.13
CA ILE A 17 -13.50 -29.23 23.21
C ILE A 17 -12.77 -29.11 21.87
N VAL A 18 -12.49 -30.23 21.20
CA VAL A 18 -11.83 -30.23 19.89
C VAL A 18 -12.69 -29.51 18.84
N VAL A 19 -14.00 -29.79 18.79
CA VAL A 19 -14.92 -29.13 17.84
C VAL A 19 -14.97 -27.62 18.08
N VAL A 20 -15.11 -27.18 19.33
CA VAL A 20 -15.10 -25.75 19.68
C VAL A 20 -13.78 -25.10 19.30
N THR A 21 -12.66 -25.75 19.60
CA THR A 21 -11.32 -25.23 19.29
C THR A 21 -11.13 -25.09 17.78
N LEU A 22 -11.50 -26.10 16.99
CA LEU A 22 -11.43 -26.05 15.53
C LEU A 22 -12.30 -24.92 14.95
N PHE A 23 -13.48 -24.71 15.52
CA PHE A 23 -14.36 -23.61 15.10
C PHE A 23 -13.73 -22.23 15.38
N VAL A 24 -13.17 -22.03 16.57
CA VAL A 24 -12.51 -20.76 16.95
C VAL A 24 -11.27 -20.50 16.10
N VAL A 25 -10.40 -21.52 15.93
CA VAL A 25 -9.18 -21.40 15.12
C VAL A 25 -9.48 -21.18 13.65
N GLY A 26 -10.50 -21.87 13.11
CA GLY A 26 -10.94 -21.70 11.73
C GLY A 26 -11.43 -20.27 11.45
N ARG A 27 -12.23 -19.70 12.36
CA ARG A 27 -12.68 -18.30 12.26
C ARG A 27 -11.51 -17.32 12.34
N ASN A 28 -10.59 -17.51 13.27
CA ASN A 28 -9.42 -16.64 13.43
C ASN A 28 -8.49 -16.66 12.19
N SER A 29 -8.31 -17.84 11.58
CA SER A 29 -7.40 -18.02 10.44
C SER A 29 -7.84 -17.25 9.20
N LEU A 30 -9.15 -17.20 8.92
CA LEU A 30 -9.70 -16.41 7.81
C LEU A 30 -9.48 -14.91 8.00
N HIS A 31 -9.63 -14.41 9.23
CA HIS A 31 -9.35 -13.02 9.57
C HIS A 31 -7.86 -12.69 9.40
N ALA A 32 -6.96 -13.57 9.85
CA ALA A 32 -5.52 -13.38 9.71
C ALA A 32 -5.07 -13.24 8.24
N VAL A 33 -5.62 -14.08 7.33
CA VAL A 33 -5.33 -13.98 5.89
C VAL A 33 -5.82 -12.66 5.31
N LYS A 34 -7.03 -12.21 5.67
CA LYS A 34 -7.58 -10.94 5.21
C LYS A 34 -6.75 -9.75 5.70
N ILE A 35 -6.28 -9.78 6.94
CA ILE A 35 -5.41 -8.75 7.51
C ILE A 35 -4.06 -8.74 6.78
N LYS A 36 -3.45 -9.91 6.56
CA LYS A 36 -2.17 -10.00 5.84
C LYS A 36 -2.26 -9.47 4.40
N ARG A 37 -3.37 -9.73 3.71
CA ARG A 37 -3.63 -9.14 2.37
C ARG A 37 -3.74 -7.62 2.42
N GLN A 38 -4.46 -7.08 3.40
CA GLN A 38 -4.58 -5.62 3.58
C GLN A 38 -3.23 -4.97 3.90
N ILE A 39 -2.42 -5.60 4.76
CA ILE A 39 -1.06 -5.13 5.06
C ILE A 39 -0.21 -5.11 3.78
N ASN A 40 -0.22 -6.19 2.99
CA ASN A 40 0.54 -6.22 1.74
C ASN A 40 0.08 -5.18 0.73
N ALA A 41 -1.22 -4.88 0.64
CA ALA A 41 -1.74 -3.82 -0.22
C ALA A 41 -1.24 -2.44 0.23
N MET A 42 -1.37 -2.13 1.53
CA MET A 42 -0.87 -0.87 2.10
C MET A 42 0.65 -0.72 1.96
N THR A 43 1.42 -1.81 2.12
CA THR A 43 2.88 -1.77 1.93
C THR A 43 3.25 -1.46 0.49
N ARG A 44 2.56 -2.05 -0.50
CA ARG A 44 2.78 -1.75 -1.92
C ARG A 44 2.45 -0.30 -2.25
N GLU A 45 1.34 0.20 -1.71
CA GLU A 45 0.93 1.59 -1.90
C GLU A 45 1.96 2.57 -1.29
N LYS A 46 2.43 2.28 -0.07
CA LYS A 46 3.50 3.04 0.58
C LYS A 46 4.78 3.04 -0.26
N GLU A 47 5.19 1.89 -0.78
CA GLU A 47 6.39 1.78 -1.62
C GLU A 47 6.23 2.57 -2.92
N TYR A 48 5.07 2.46 -3.58
CA TYR A 48 4.74 3.24 -4.78
C TYR A 48 4.86 4.75 -4.54
N TYR A 49 4.22 5.27 -3.49
CA TYR A 49 4.29 6.69 -3.17
C TYR A 49 5.69 7.13 -2.75
N ARG A 50 6.44 6.28 -2.05
CA ARG A 50 7.83 6.58 -1.70
C ARG A 50 8.70 6.76 -2.94
N THR A 51 8.60 5.84 -3.91
CA THR A 51 9.32 5.94 -5.18
C THR A 51 8.91 7.19 -5.96
N LYS A 52 7.61 7.51 -5.96
CA LYS A 52 7.11 8.72 -6.63
C LYS A 52 7.66 10.00 -6.00
N ILE A 53 7.68 10.08 -4.66
CA ILE A 53 8.25 11.22 -3.94
C ILE A 53 9.75 11.35 -4.24
N GLU A 54 10.49 10.24 -4.30
CA GLU A 54 11.91 10.27 -4.64
C GLU A 54 12.12 10.83 -6.05
N GLN A 55 11.37 10.34 -7.04
CA GLN A 55 11.39 10.86 -8.40
C GLN A 55 11.03 12.35 -8.45
N ASP A 56 9.94 12.75 -7.81
CA ASP A 56 9.48 14.14 -7.78
C ASP A 56 10.51 15.04 -7.07
N SER A 57 11.17 14.56 -6.02
CA SER A 57 12.21 15.31 -5.31
C SER A 57 13.44 15.55 -6.17
N THR A 58 13.86 14.56 -6.98
CA THR A 58 14.96 14.75 -7.94
C THR A 58 14.59 15.72 -9.05
N LEU A 59 13.33 15.73 -9.47
CA LEU A 59 12.83 16.67 -10.46
C LEU A 59 12.76 18.09 -9.89
N LEU A 60 12.32 18.25 -8.64
CA LEU A 60 12.34 19.53 -7.93
C LEU A 60 13.75 20.08 -7.73
N GLU A 61 14.72 19.23 -7.41
CA GLU A 61 16.12 19.63 -7.33
C GLU A 61 16.66 20.09 -8.69
N ARG A 62 16.28 19.42 -9.78
CA ARG A 62 16.62 19.86 -11.14
C ARG A 62 15.96 21.19 -11.52
N LEU A 63 14.73 21.43 -11.07
CA LEU A 63 14.01 22.69 -11.30
C LEU A 63 14.53 23.86 -10.46
N GLN A 64 15.40 23.64 -9.45
CA GLN A 64 16.10 24.75 -8.79
C GLN A 64 17.19 25.38 -9.67
N TYR A 65 17.64 24.68 -10.72
CA TYR A 65 18.54 25.26 -11.70
C TYR A 65 17.71 26.07 -12.71
N ASP A 66 17.92 27.39 -12.73
CA ASP A 66 17.16 28.34 -13.55
C ASP A 66 17.07 27.94 -15.03
N ASP A 67 18.13 27.35 -15.59
CA ASP A 67 18.17 26.92 -16.99
C ASP A 67 17.14 25.80 -17.30
N TYR A 68 16.99 24.82 -16.40
CA TYR A 68 16.05 23.71 -16.59
C TYR A 68 14.60 24.14 -16.32
N LEU A 69 14.40 25.07 -15.38
CA LEU A 69 13.10 25.68 -15.13
C LEU A 69 12.61 26.46 -16.36
N GLU A 70 13.50 27.21 -17.00
CA GLU A 70 13.19 27.94 -18.22
C GLU A 70 12.89 27.00 -19.40
N GLU A 71 13.70 25.96 -19.59
CA GLU A 71 13.46 24.93 -20.62
C GLU A 71 12.08 24.27 -20.43
N TYR A 72 11.76 23.84 -19.20
CA TYR A 72 10.47 23.24 -18.88
C TYR A 72 9.29 24.19 -19.11
N ALA A 73 9.43 25.47 -18.71
CA ALA A 73 8.42 26.49 -18.91
C ALA A 73 8.20 26.83 -20.41
N ARG A 74 9.26 26.79 -21.22
CA ARG A 74 9.17 26.98 -22.67
C ARG A 74 8.52 25.78 -23.36
N GLU A 75 8.88 24.55 -22.99
CA GLU A 75 8.32 23.35 -23.63
C GLU A 75 6.87 23.07 -23.24
N ASN A 76 6.53 23.16 -21.94
CA ASN A 76 5.22 22.73 -21.45
C ASN A 76 4.19 23.86 -21.44
N TYR A 77 4.65 25.11 -21.28
CA TYR A 77 3.77 26.27 -21.10
C TYR A 77 4.00 27.37 -22.13
N HIS A 78 4.95 27.20 -23.07
CA HIS A 78 5.30 28.18 -24.11
C HIS A 78 5.57 29.59 -23.56
N MET A 79 6.11 29.68 -22.33
CA MET A 79 6.41 30.95 -21.69
C MET A 79 7.60 31.66 -22.35
N GLN A 80 7.58 32.98 -22.37
CA GLN A 80 8.61 33.84 -22.95
C GLN A 80 9.15 34.80 -21.88
N ARG A 81 10.42 35.19 -21.96
CA ARG A 81 10.96 36.21 -21.06
C ARG A 81 10.31 37.57 -21.34
N ARG A 82 10.22 38.43 -20.32
CA ARG A 82 9.74 39.81 -20.50
C ARG A 82 10.66 40.55 -21.48
N GLY A 83 10.09 41.01 -22.60
CA GLY A 83 10.82 41.71 -23.67
C GLY A 83 11.40 40.80 -24.75
N GLU A 84 11.14 39.49 -24.70
CA GLU A 84 11.54 38.56 -25.75
C GLU A 84 10.49 38.53 -26.88
N HIS A 85 10.95 38.61 -28.13
CA HIS A 85 10.08 38.50 -29.31
C HIS A 85 10.37 37.18 -30.02
N VAL A 86 9.42 36.24 -29.92
CA VAL A 86 9.52 34.91 -30.56
C VAL A 86 8.82 34.93 -31.90
N TYR A 87 9.53 34.52 -32.97
CA TYR A 87 8.99 34.40 -34.32
C TYR A 87 8.78 32.93 -34.67
N ILE A 88 7.53 32.55 -34.97
CA ILE A 88 7.23 31.21 -35.49
C ILE A 88 7.37 31.27 -37.02
N ILE A 89 8.46 30.71 -37.54
CA ILE A 89 8.62 30.53 -38.99
C ILE A 89 7.86 29.26 -39.39
N LYS A 90 6.85 29.42 -40.24
CA LYS A 90 6.21 28.30 -40.92
C LYS A 90 6.98 28.06 -42.23
N GLU A 91 7.36 26.80 -42.47
CA GLU A 91 7.77 26.34 -43.81
C GLU A 91 6.64 26.54 -44.83
#